data_AF-X1K9F8-F1
#
_entry.id   AF-X1K9F8-F1
#
_cell.length_a   1.000
_cell.length_b   1.000
_cell.length_c   1.000
_cell.angle_alpha   90.00
_cell.angle_beta   90.00
_cell.angle_gamma   90.00
#
_symmetry.space_group_name_H-M   'P 1'
#
loop_
_entity.id
_entity.type
_entity.pdbx_description
1 polymer ?
#
loop_
_entity_poly.entity_id
_entity_poly.type
_entity_poly.pdbx_seq_one_letter_code
_entity_poly.pdbx_strand_id
1 'polypeptide(L)'
;FPTGIKWETTRNAPADIKYVIVNADEGDPGAYMDRSLLEGNPHSVLEGLLIGAYAIGSHQGFVYVRQEYPLAVGNLNIALEQAREYGLLGSNILGSGFDFDVKVHRGAGAFVSGESSALMTAIEGRVGEPRPKYTRTAVSGIWQRPSNLNNVETWATVPLIINKGAEWFTSIGTERSKGTKIFSLVSIVTNFYPTITCFVQPDKQKEGLSHWHLGETLLLLYGIVQSELSLPKLYILNFCSGDKVPFRLLLDPHIVQPKTREQK
;
A
#
# COMPACT_ATOMS: atom_id res chain seq x y z
N PHE A 1 8.89 -7.62 -11.63
CA PHE A 1 10.09 -8.27 -11.07
C PHE A 1 9.64 -9.06 -9.83
N PRO A 2 10.08 -10.32 -9.64
CA PRO A 2 9.64 -11.13 -8.49
C PRO A 2 10.00 -10.49 -7.14
N THR A 3 8.98 -10.21 -6.32
CA THR A 3 9.15 -9.47 -5.06
C THR A 3 10.03 -10.22 -4.06
N GLY A 4 9.81 -11.54 -3.89
CA GLY A 4 10.61 -12.36 -2.97
C GLY A 4 12.11 -12.34 -3.28
N ILE A 5 12.49 -12.50 -4.56
CA ILE A 5 13.90 -12.42 -5.00
C ILE A 5 14.49 -11.04 -4.69
N LYS A 6 13.68 -9.97 -4.85
CA LYS A 6 14.13 -8.60 -4.54
C LYS A 6 14.45 -8.46 -3.06
N TRP A 7 13.56 -8.96 -2.21
CA TRP A 7 13.69 -8.90 -0.76
C TRP A 7 14.87 -9.72 -0.28
N GLU A 8 15.03 -10.94 -0.80
CA GLU A 8 16.18 -11.80 -0.52
C GLU A 8 17.49 -11.13 -0.92
N THR A 9 17.54 -10.50 -2.10
CA THR A 9 18.72 -9.75 -2.56
C THR A 9 19.08 -8.63 -1.57
N THR A 10 18.09 -7.88 -1.07
CA THR A 10 18.35 -6.81 -0.08
C THR A 10 18.74 -7.37 1.28
N ARG A 11 18.10 -8.46 1.72
CA ARG A 11 18.41 -9.13 2.99
C ARG A 11 19.85 -9.63 3.01
N ASN A 12 20.32 -10.20 1.91
CA ASN A 12 21.64 -10.82 1.79
C ASN A 12 22.75 -9.82 1.40
N ALA A 13 22.41 -8.57 1.08
CA ALA A 13 23.40 -7.56 0.75
C ALA A 13 24.29 -7.22 1.96
N PRO A 14 25.60 -7.02 1.77
CA PRO A 14 26.56 -6.82 2.85
C PRO A 14 26.48 -5.39 3.42
N ALA A 15 25.51 -5.15 4.29
CA ALA A 15 25.41 -3.94 5.10
C ALA A 15 24.54 -4.17 6.34
N ASP A 16 24.90 -3.50 7.44
CA ASP A 16 24.13 -3.55 8.70
C ASP A 16 22.82 -2.75 8.61
N ILE A 17 22.86 -1.64 7.85
CA ILE A 17 21.70 -0.76 7.66
C ILE A 17 21.08 -1.04 6.31
N LYS A 18 19.77 -1.31 6.32
CA LYS A 18 18.94 -1.58 5.15
C LYS A 18 17.67 -0.74 5.23
N TYR A 19 17.13 -0.36 4.08
CA TYR A 19 15.92 0.47 4.00
C TYR A 19 14.83 -0.24 3.20
N VAL A 20 13.57 -0.04 3.62
CA VAL A 20 12.39 -0.40 2.84
C VAL A 20 11.65 0.86 2.41
N ILE A 21 11.17 0.88 1.18
CA ILE A 21 10.64 2.09 0.56
C ILE A 21 9.33 1.77 -0.16
N VAL A 22 8.31 2.57 0.11
CA VAL A 22 7.05 2.59 -0.62
C VAL A 22 7.14 3.69 -1.67
N ASN A 23 7.01 3.32 -2.95
CA ASN A 23 6.88 4.25 -4.05
C ASN A 23 5.39 4.52 -4.32
N ALA A 24 4.93 5.72 -3.95
CA ALA A 24 3.59 6.26 -4.20
C ALA A 24 3.63 7.53 -5.06
N ASP A 25 4.54 7.59 -6.04
CA ASP A 25 4.60 8.70 -7.00
C ASP A 25 3.47 8.65 -8.04
N GLU A 26 3.05 7.43 -8.44
CA GLU A 26 1.94 7.16 -9.38
C GLU A 26 1.85 8.18 -10.55
N GLY A 27 2.98 8.47 -11.20
CA GLY A 27 3.07 9.53 -12.21
C GLY A 27 2.27 9.27 -13.49
N ASP A 28 1.93 8.01 -13.79
CA ASP A 28 1.31 7.63 -15.06
C ASP A 28 -0.09 8.25 -15.27
N PRO A 29 -0.36 8.88 -16.44
CA PRO A 29 -1.68 9.44 -16.72
C PRO A 29 -2.79 8.39 -16.61
N GLY A 30 -3.79 8.67 -15.76
CA GLY A 30 -4.94 7.78 -15.54
C GLY A 30 -4.71 6.67 -14.52
N ALA A 31 -3.54 6.62 -13.85
CA ALA A 31 -3.32 5.80 -12.67
C ALA A 31 -3.77 6.56 -11.40
N TYR A 32 -4.60 5.90 -10.58
CA TYR A 32 -5.07 6.42 -9.28
C TYR A 32 -5.33 5.28 -8.28
N MET A 33 -4.74 4.11 -8.54
CA MET A 33 -4.87 2.88 -7.77
C MET A 33 -4.12 2.99 -6.44
N ASP A 34 -2.87 3.46 -6.50
CA ASP A 34 -2.01 3.63 -5.34
C ASP A 34 -2.56 4.75 -4.44
N ARG A 35 -3.03 5.84 -5.05
CA ARG A 35 -3.77 6.90 -4.36
C ARG A 35 -4.94 6.34 -3.56
N SER A 36 -5.81 5.55 -4.18
CA SER A 36 -7.00 5.04 -3.50
C SER A 36 -6.69 4.05 -2.39
N LEU A 37 -5.61 3.28 -2.50
CA LEU A 37 -5.13 2.44 -1.39
C LEU A 37 -4.67 3.29 -0.20
N LEU A 38 -3.88 4.35 -0.44
CA LEU A 38 -3.38 5.22 0.63
C LEU A 38 -4.48 6.09 1.25
N GLU A 39 -5.46 6.52 0.46
CA GLU A 39 -6.60 7.29 0.97
C GLU A 39 -7.61 6.39 1.71
N GLY A 40 -7.86 5.17 1.22
CA GLY A 40 -8.88 4.28 1.78
C GLY A 40 -8.41 3.35 2.88
N ASN A 41 -7.22 2.75 2.74
CA ASN A 41 -6.69 1.78 3.70
C ASN A 41 -5.15 1.87 3.83
N PRO A 42 -4.62 2.97 4.40
CA PRO A 42 -3.18 3.14 4.61
C PRO A 42 -2.57 2.08 5.53
N HIS A 43 -3.36 1.54 6.47
CA HIS A 43 -2.92 0.49 7.42
C HIS A 43 -2.46 -0.79 6.69
N SER A 44 -3.15 -1.20 5.61
CA SER A 44 -2.72 -2.36 4.82
C SER A 44 -1.32 -2.21 4.21
N VAL A 45 -0.97 -0.99 3.78
CA VAL A 45 0.34 -0.67 3.22
C VAL A 45 1.40 -0.67 4.32
N LEU A 46 1.08 -0.07 5.48
CA LEU A 46 1.99 -0.01 6.63
C LEU A 46 2.28 -1.39 7.21
N GLU A 47 1.25 -2.24 7.35
CA GLU A 47 1.41 -3.62 7.81
C GLU A 47 2.30 -4.42 6.86
N GLY A 48 2.06 -4.31 5.55
CA GLY A 48 2.90 -4.96 4.55
C GLY A 48 4.35 -4.47 4.57
N LEU A 49 4.55 -3.17 4.76
CA LEU A 49 5.87 -2.56 4.90
C LEU A 49 6.60 -3.07 6.15
N LEU A 50 5.91 -3.16 7.29
CA LEU A 50 6.45 -3.69 8.55
C LEU A 50 6.86 -5.16 8.41
N ILE A 51 6.00 -6.00 7.82
CA ILE A 51 6.30 -7.42 7.56
C ILE A 51 7.55 -7.55 6.68
N GLY A 52 7.64 -6.76 5.61
CA GLY A 52 8.81 -6.78 4.73
C GLY A 52 10.06 -6.22 5.40
N ALA A 53 9.93 -5.20 6.24
CA ALA A 53 11.04 -4.67 7.03
C ALA A 53 11.63 -5.74 7.94
N TYR A 54 10.77 -6.48 8.65
CA TYR A 54 11.16 -7.63 9.46
C TYR A 54 11.84 -8.71 8.62
N ALA A 55 11.26 -9.07 7.47
CA ALA A 55 11.83 -10.08 6.58
C ALA A 55 13.19 -9.67 5.99
N ILE A 56 13.44 -8.39 5.76
CA ILE A 56 14.69 -7.87 5.19
C ILE A 56 15.73 -7.55 6.28
N GLY A 57 15.29 -7.33 7.52
CA GLY A 57 16.13 -6.82 8.61
C GLY A 57 16.36 -5.30 8.51
N SER A 58 15.36 -4.56 8.07
CA SER A 58 15.38 -3.10 7.98
C SER A 58 14.70 -2.49 9.20
N HIS A 59 15.33 -1.51 9.84
CA HIS A 59 14.78 -0.80 11.01
C HIS A 59 14.19 0.58 10.64
N GLN A 60 14.24 0.95 9.36
CA GLN A 60 13.77 2.25 8.88
C GLN A 60 13.10 2.12 7.52
N GLY A 61 11.84 2.57 7.46
CA GLY A 61 11.04 2.66 6.25
C GLY A 61 10.90 4.11 5.76
N PHE A 62 10.66 4.26 4.45
CA PHE A 62 10.30 5.52 3.82
C PHE A 62 9.05 5.34 2.94
N VAL A 63 8.14 6.30 2.99
CA VAL A 63 7.03 6.38 2.03
C VAL A 63 7.20 7.65 1.23
N TYR A 64 7.45 7.52 -0.06
CA TYR A 64 7.52 8.66 -0.97
C TYR A 64 6.16 8.85 -1.63
N VAL A 65 5.50 9.96 -1.33
CA VAL A 65 4.20 10.32 -1.89
C VAL A 65 4.36 11.55 -2.76
N ARG A 66 3.80 11.54 -3.97
CA ARG A 66 3.79 12.72 -4.83
C ARG A 66 3.13 13.93 -4.17
N GLN A 67 3.48 15.14 -4.64
CA GLN A 67 2.94 16.39 -4.08
C GLN A 67 1.41 16.49 -4.21
N GLU A 68 0.86 15.93 -5.27
CA GLU A 68 -0.54 16.08 -5.68
C GLU A 68 -1.53 15.27 -4.84
N TYR A 69 -1.08 14.43 -3.90
CA TYR A 69 -1.94 13.61 -3.03
C TYR A 69 -1.91 14.06 -1.55
N PRO A 70 -2.39 15.27 -1.22
CA PRO A 70 -2.36 15.77 0.17
C PRO A 70 -3.24 14.93 1.11
N LEU A 71 -4.36 14.37 0.61
CA LEU A 71 -5.25 13.54 1.42
C LEU A 71 -4.59 12.21 1.79
N ALA A 72 -3.92 11.56 0.84
CA ALA A 72 -3.15 10.34 1.09
C ALA A 72 -2.07 10.57 2.16
N VAL A 73 -1.34 11.70 2.10
CA VAL A 73 -0.34 12.06 3.12
C VAL A 73 -1.00 12.28 4.49
N GLY A 74 -2.14 12.97 4.54
CA GLY A 74 -2.90 13.18 5.77
C GLY A 74 -3.33 11.87 6.43
N ASN A 75 -3.96 10.98 5.67
CA ASN A 75 -4.43 9.67 6.16
C ASN A 75 -3.27 8.77 6.57
N LEU A 76 -2.17 8.79 5.81
CA LEU A 76 -0.97 8.03 6.13
C LEU A 76 -0.33 8.50 7.44
N ASN A 77 -0.24 9.80 7.68
CA ASN A 77 0.30 10.32 8.94
C ASN A 77 -0.56 9.93 10.15
N ILE A 78 -1.89 10.01 10.01
CA ILE A 78 -2.83 9.53 11.05
C ILE A 78 -2.61 8.03 11.30
N ALA A 79 -2.49 7.22 10.25
CA ALA A 79 -2.27 5.79 10.38
C ALA A 79 -0.91 5.46 11.03
N LEU A 80 0.13 6.23 10.74
CA LEU A 80 1.45 6.10 11.38
C LEU A 80 1.40 6.45 12.86
N GLU A 81 0.72 7.54 13.23
CA GLU A 81 0.52 7.92 14.64
C GLU A 81 -0.25 6.83 15.40
N GLN A 82 -1.36 6.35 14.85
CA GLN A 82 -2.11 5.23 15.41
C GLN A 82 -1.24 3.99 15.58
N ALA A 83 -0.50 3.58 14.55
CA ALA A 83 0.35 2.40 14.63
C ALA A 83 1.44 2.54 15.71
N ARG A 84 1.99 3.74 15.93
CA ARG A 84 2.92 4.02 17.05
C ARG A 84 2.20 3.94 18.40
N GLU A 85 1.00 4.50 18.53
CA GLU A 85 0.19 4.42 19.76
C GLU A 85 -0.16 2.98 20.15
N TYR A 86 -0.45 2.13 19.16
CA TYR A 86 -0.70 0.70 19.37
C TYR A 86 0.58 -0.13 19.58
N GLY A 87 1.77 0.48 19.53
CA GLY A 87 3.05 -0.22 19.68
C GLY A 87 3.40 -1.14 18.51
N LEU A 88 2.83 -0.88 17.33
CA LEU A 88 3.09 -1.59 16.08
C LEU A 88 4.21 -0.92 15.25
N LEU A 89 4.62 0.29 15.61
CA LEU A 89 5.78 1.01 15.09
C LEU A 89 6.56 1.63 16.25
N GLY A 90 7.86 1.86 16.05
CA GLY A 90 8.79 2.37 17.05
C GLY A 90 9.72 1.27 17.55
N SER A 91 10.01 1.30 18.85
CA SER A 91 10.95 0.36 19.48
C SER A 91 10.25 -0.86 20.06
N ASN A 92 10.92 -2.01 19.98
CA ASN A 92 10.53 -3.29 20.55
C ASN A 92 9.08 -3.67 20.24
N ILE A 93 8.74 -3.67 18.94
CA ILE A 93 7.39 -3.89 18.44
C ILE A 93 6.86 -5.22 18.99
N LEU A 94 5.75 -5.15 19.73
CA LEU A 94 5.11 -6.31 20.40
C LEU A 94 6.05 -7.14 21.29
N GLY A 95 7.14 -6.57 21.82
CA GLY A 95 8.11 -7.29 22.64
C GLY A 95 9.03 -8.23 21.85
N SER A 96 9.10 -8.09 20.53
CA SER A 96 9.87 -8.99 19.64
C SER A 96 11.38 -8.72 19.60
N GLY A 97 11.85 -7.62 20.19
CA GLY A 97 13.22 -7.12 20.05
C GLY A 97 13.52 -6.45 18.71
N PHE A 98 12.51 -6.26 17.85
CA PHE A 98 12.62 -5.60 16.57
C PHE A 98 12.11 -4.15 16.64
N ASP A 99 12.91 -3.23 16.10
CA ASP A 99 12.58 -1.82 16.01
C ASP A 99 12.28 -1.45 14.55
N PHE A 100 11.21 -0.70 14.31
CA PHE A 100 10.92 -0.21 12.97
C PHE A 100 10.09 1.06 13.00
N ASP A 101 10.54 2.09 12.30
CA ASP A 101 9.79 3.33 12.13
C ASP A 101 9.80 3.80 10.68
N VAL A 102 8.82 4.64 10.33
CA VAL A 102 8.54 5.05 8.95
C VAL A 102 8.48 6.56 8.84
N LYS A 103 9.14 7.11 7.81
CA LYS A 103 9.10 8.54 7.47
C LYS A 103 8.40 8.77 6.14
N VAL A 104 7.52 9.77 6.10
CA VAL A 104 6.84 10.19 4.88
C VAL A 104 7.63 11.31 4.22
N HIS A 105 8.00 11.12 2.97
CA HIS A 105 8.63 12.12 2.11
C HIS A 105 7.62 12.55 1.05
N ARG A 106 7.35 13.85 0.98
CA ARG A 106 6.49 14.43 -0.05
C ARG A 106 7.34 14.88 -1.23
N GLY A 107 6.96 14.48 -2.44
CA GLY A 107 7.61 14.89 -3.68
C GLY A 107 7.45 16.40 -3.94
N ALA A 108 8.26 16.94 -4.84
CA ALA A 108 8.25 18.36 -5.22
C ALA A 108 7.52 18.65 -6.55
N GLY A 109 6.67 17.72 -7.03
CA GLY A 109 5.93 17.86 -8.29
C GLY A 109 6.73 17.54 -9.56
N ALA A 110 7.91 16.92 -9.43
CA ALA A 110 8.70 16.49 -10.59
C ALA A 110 8.24 15.11 -11.09
N PHE A 111 7.68 15.05 -12.30
CA PHE A 111 7.21 13.82 -12.96
C PHE A 111 8.31 12.74 -13.14
N VAL A 112 9.58 13.15 -13.18
CA VAL A 112 10.74 12.25 -13.31
C VAL A 112 11.00 11.44 -12.01
N SER A 113 10.30 11.75 -10.91
CA SER A 113 10.52 11.14 -9.60
C SER A 113 9.98 9.71 -9.47
N GLY A 114 9.16 9.21 -10.41
CA GLY A 114 8.67 7.83 -10.39
C GLY A 114 9.73 6.78 -10.73
N GLU A 115 10.85 7.21 -11.31
CA GLU A 115 12.01 6.35 -11.55
C GLU A 115 12.69 6.00 -10.21
N SER A 116 12.92 4.71 -9.98
CA SER A 116 13.38 4.18 -8.69
C SER A 116 14.60 4.86 -8.06
N SER A 117 15.55 5.36 -8.86
CA SER A 117 16.77 6.03 -8.39
C SER A 117 16.60 7.55 -8.25
N ALA A 118 15.76 8.17 -9.08
CA ALA A 118 15.34 9.56 -8.90
C ALA A 118 14.60 9.73 -7.57
N LEU A 119 13.67 8.82 -7.26
CA LEU A 119 12.94 8.77 -5.99
C LEU A 119 13.89 8.68 -4.79
N MET A 120 14.86 7.76 -4.85
CA MET A 120 15.85 7.60 -3.77
C MET A 120 16.68 8.87 -3.58
N THR A 121 17.05 9.53 -4.67
CA THR A 121 17.81 10.80 -4.61
C THR A 121 16.98 11.92 -3.98
N ALA A 122 15.67 11.96 -4.23
CA ALA A 122 14.75 12.87 -3.56
C ALA A 122 14.61 12.58 -2.06
N ILE A 123 14.55 11.31 -1.64
CA ILE A 123 14.56 10.94 -0.20
C ILE A 123 15.87 11.39 0.47
N GLU A 124 16.99 11.32 -0.24
CA GLU A 124 18.29 11.82 0.25
C GLU A 124 18.37 13.36 0.32
N GLY A 125 17.32 14.09 -0.09
CA GLY A 125 17.28 15.55 -0.09
C GLY A 125 17.99 16.22 -1.27
N ARG A 126 18.32 15.46 -2.32
CA ARG A 126 18.92 15.96 -3.56
C ARG A 126 17.87 16.11 -4.66
N VAL A 127 18.24 16.79 -5.75
CA VAL A 127 17.40 16.87 -6.95
C VAL A 127 17.14 15.45 -7.46
N GLY A 128 15.87 15.12 -7.75
CA GLY A 128 15.42 13.79 -8.18
C GLY A 128 15.90 13.41 -9.58
N GLU A 129 17.20 13.27 -9.77
CA GLU A 129 17.82 12.86 -11.02
C GLU A 129 18.05 11.35 -11.03
N PRO A 130 17.71 10.64 -12.12
CA PRO A 130 18.02 9.23 -12.27
C PRO A 130 19.54 8.99 -12.20
N ARG A 131 19.94 7.96 -11.45
CA ARG A 131 21.32 7.50 -11.40
C ARG A 131 21.55 6.43 -12.46
N PRO A 132 22.75 6.38 -13.07
CA PRO A 132 23.16 5.24 -13.88
C PRO A 132 23.03 3.92 -13.09
N LYS A 133 22.34 2.94 -13.67
CA LYS A 133 22.05 1.63 -13.04
C LYS A 133 23.23 0.66 -13.14
N TYR A 134 24.40 1.04 -12.65
CA TYR A 134 25.55 0.11 -12.56
C TYR A 134 25.34 -0.95 -11.48
N THR A 135 24.66 -0.60 -10.40
CA THR A 135 24.34 -1.48 -9.27
C THR A 135 22.83 -1.46 -9.02
N ARG A 136 22.25 -2.62 -8.71
CA ARG A 136 20.83 -2.69 -8.34
C ARG A 136 20.60 -1.94 -7.03
N THR A 137 19.49 -1.23 -6.92
CA THR A 137 19.12 -0.49 -5.69
C THR A 137 18.94 -1.39 -4.47
N ALA A 138 18.54 -2.65 -4.72
CA ALA A 138 18.49 -3.69 -3.70
C ALA A 138 19.85 -3.96 -3.02
N VAL A 139 20.96 -3.60 -3.68
CA VAL A 139 22.33 -3.71 -3.15
C VAL A 139 22.87 -2.36 -2.72
N SER A 140 22.65 -1.31 -3.52
CA SER A 140 23.10 0.07 -3.22
C SER A 140 22.06 1.08 -3.70
N GLY A 141 21.28 1.64 -2.77
CA GLY A 141 20.23 2.63 -3.02
C GLY A 141 20.44 3.90 -2.22
N ILE A 142 19.53 4.19 -1.28
CA ILE A 142 19.58 5.39 -0.43
C ILE A 142 20.87 5.38 0.39
N TRP A 143 21.65 6.47 0.32
CA TRP A 143 22.93 6.64 1.01
C TRP A 143 23.91 5.47 0.77
N GLN A 144 23.85 4.86 -0.41
CA GLN A 144 24.64 3.68 -0.77
C GLN A 144 24.43 2.47 0.15
N ARG A 145 23.24 2.37 0.75
CA ARG A 145 22.82 1.22 1.55
C ARG A 145 21.81 0.37 0.79
N PRO A 146 21.75 -0.96 1.04
CA PRO A 146 20.74 -1.82 0.43
C PRO A 146 19.33 -1.28 0.67
N SER A 147 18.60 -1.04 -0.41
CA SER A 147 17.31 -0.36 -0.36
C SER A 147 16.27 -1.12 -1.18
N ASN A 148 15.25 -1.62 -0.50
CA ASN A 148 14.15 -2.33 -1.15
C ASN A 148 12.98 -1.39 -1.44
N LEU A 149 12.83 -1.02 -2.70
CA LEU A 149 11.70 -0.19 -3.15
C LEU A 149 10.61 -1.05 -3.77
N ASN A 150 9.38 -0.98 -3.28
CA ASN A 150 8.22 -1.58 -3.93
C ASN A 150 7.09 -0.55 -4.07
N ASN A 151 6.19 -0.84 -5.01
CA ASN A 151 4.98 -0.04 -5.24
C ASN A 151 3.97 -0.25 -4.10
N VAL A 152 3.06 0.71 -3.88
CA VAL A 152 2.02 0.68 -2.83
C VAL A 152 1.23 -0.62 -2.85
N GLU A 153 0.71 -1.03 -4.01
CA GLU A 153 -0.09 -2.25 -4.15
C GLU A 153 0.68 -3.51 -3.76
N THR A 154 1.98 -3.56 -4.07
CA THR A 154 2.83 -4.69 -3.69
C THR A 154 2.89 -4.85 -2.17
N TRP A 155 3.04 -3.74 -1.44
CA TRP A 155 3.04 -3.75 0.02
C TRP A 155 1.67 -4.11 0.58
N ALA A 156 0.59 -3.52 0.07
CA ALA A 156 -0.78 -3.79 0.51
C ALA A 156 -1.20 -5.27 0.32
N THR A 157 -0.56 -5.98 -0.61
CA THR A 157 -0.84 -7.40 -0.88
C THR A 157 -0.18 -8.33 0.15
N VAL A 158 0.92 -7.91 0.79
CA VAL A 158 1.72 -8.76 1.69
C VAL A 158 0.91 -9.29 2.88
N PRO A 159 0.12 -8.48 3.62
CA PRO A 159 -0.69 -8.99 4.73
C PRO A 159 -1.67 -10.10 4.31
N LEU A 160 -2.25 -9.98 3.11
CA LEU A 160 -3.16 -11.00 2.57
C LEU A 160 -2.43 -12.33 2.33
N ILE A 161 -1.20 -12.28 1.79
CA ILE A 161 -0.37 -13.47 1.55
C ILE A 161 0.01 -14.13 2.88
N ILE A 162 0.39 -13.35 3.90
CA ILE A 162 0.72 -13.90 5.22
C ILE A 162 -0.50 -14.57 5.86
N ASN A 163 -1.66 -13.93 5.79
CA ASN A 163 -2.88 -14.42 6.43
C ASN A 163 -3.50 -15.63 5.74
N LYS A 164 -3.44 -15.71 4.40
CA LYS A 164 -4.09 -16.78 3.61
C LYS A 164 -3.12 -17.82 3.06
N GLY A 165 -1.82 -17.56 3.14
CA GLY A 165 -0.76 -18.42 2.62
C GLY A 165 -0.41 -18.16 1.16
N ALA A 166 0.80 -18.58 0.78
CA ALA A 166 1.32 -18.45 -0.59
C ALA A 166 0.54 -19.31 -1.60
N GLU A 167 0.08 -20.50 -1.19
CA GLU A 167 -0.72 -21.39 -2.04
C GLU A 167 -2.01 -20.70 -2.50
N TRP A 168 -2.72 -20.04 -1.58
CA TRP A 168 -3.90 -19.24 -1.92
C TRP A 168 -3.57 -18.17 -2.96
N PHE A 169 -2.51 -17.38 -2.74
CA PHE A 169 -2.15 -16.31 -3.68
C PHE A 169 -1.77 -16.85 -5.07
N THR A 170 -1.06 -17.98 -5.13
CA THR A 170 -0.64 -18.61 -6.39
C THR A 170 -1.73 -19.43 -7.08
N SER A 171 -2.82 -19.76 -6.37
CA SER A 171 -4.01 -20.37 -6.97
C SER A 171 -4.79 -19.40 -7.86
N ILE A 172 -4.58 -18.09 -7.65
CA ILE A 172 -5.24 -17.02 -8.40
C ILE A 172 -4.32 -16.57 -9.55
N GLY A 173 -4.89 -16.35 -10.74
CA GLY A 173 -4.15 -15.91 -11.91
C GLY A 173 -3.67 -17.04 -12.82
N THR A 174 -2.79 -16.72 -13.74
CA THR A 174 -2.23 -17.68 -14.71
C THR A 174 -0.98 -18.36 -14.18
N GLU A 175 -0.34 -19.23 -14.96
CA GLU A 175 0.94 -19.85 -14.56
C GLU A 175 2.05 -18.80 -14.37
N ARG A 176 2.09 -17.77 -15.21
CA ARG A 176 3.15 -16.74 -15.21
C ARG A 176 2.77 -15.49 -14.42
N SER A 177 1.48 -15.26 -14.22
CA SER A 177 0.93 -14.04 -13.62
C SER A 177 0.05 -14.41 -12.43
N LYS A 178 0.67 -14.57 -11.26
CA LYS A 178 0.03 -15.02 -10.02
C LYS A 178 -0.55 -13.85 -9.22
N GLY A 179 -1.73 -14.06 -8.64
CA GLY A 179 -2.42 -13.12 -7.78
C GLY A 179 -3.42 -12.21 -8.49
N THR A 180 -3.76 -11.13 -7.80
CA THR A 180 -4.68 -10.09 -8.28
C THR A 180 -3.92 -8.83 -8.62
N LYS A 181 -4.51 -8.00 -9.49
CA LYS A 181 -3.96 -6.71 -9.88
C LYS A 181 -5.09 -5.68 -9.90
N ILE A 182 -4.85 -4.52 -9.32
CA ILE A 182 -5.75 -3.37 -9.40
C ILE A 182 -5.58 -2.74 -10.79
N PHE A 183 -6.71 -2.40 -11.41
CA PHE A 183 -6.74 -1.64 -12.66
C PHE A 183 -7.55 -0.37 -12.47
N SER A 184 -7.01 0.74 -12.95
CA SER A 184 -7.75 1.99 -13.12
C SER A 184 -8.36 2.03 -14.52
N LEU A 185 -9.68 2.14 -14.60
CA LEU A 185 -10.38 2.34 -15.86
C LEU A 185 -10.68 3.83 -16.01
N VAL A 186 -10.04 4.44 -17.01
CA VAL A 186 -10.25 5.84 -17.41
C VAL A 186 -10.74 5.83 -18.85
N SER A 187 -12.04 6.00 -19.04
CA SER A 187 -12.62 6.03 -20.38
C SER A 187 -14.01 6.68 -20.38
N ILE A 188 -14.45 7.10 -21.56
CA ILE A 188 -15.85 7.51 -21.85
C ILE A 188 -16.66 6.25 -22.20
N VAL A 189 -16.49 5.15 -21.46
CA VAL A 189 -17.18 3.88 -21.73
C VAL A 189 -18.43 3.85 -20.87
N THR A 190 -19.56 4.32 -21.44
CA THR A 190 -21.00 4.10 -21.13
C THR A 190 -21.50 3.99 -19.67
N ASN A 191 -20.62 4.05 -18.68
CA ASN A 191 -20.87 4.14 -17.25
C ASN A 191 -20.34 5.49 -16.80
N PHE A 192 -21.20 6.27 -16.15
CA PHE A 192 -21.02 7.70 -15.90
C PHE A 192 -19.91 8.07 -14.89
N TYR A 193 -19.08 7.13 -14.42
CA TYR A 193 -18.12 7.38 -13.33
C TYR A 193 -16.79 6.61 -13.49
N PRO A 194 -15.64 7.28 -13.28
CA PRO A 194 -14.34 6.60 -13.17
C PRO A 194 -14.37 5.61 -12.00
N THR A 195 -13.94 4.38 -12.25
CA THR A 195 -14.04 3.27 -11.28
C THR A 195 -12.72 2.51 -11.19
N ILE A 196 -12.37 2.10 -9.96
CA ILE A 196 -11.28 1.17 -9.69
C ILE A 196 -11.87 -0.23 -9.55
N THR A 197 -11.26 -1.21 -10.21
CA THR A 197 -11.68 -2.60 -10.08
C THR A 197 -10.46 -3.50 -9.96
N CYS A 198 -10.53 -4.44 -9.01
CA CYS A 198 -9.52 -5.46 -8.85
C CYS A 198 -9.86 -6.64 -9.77
N PHE A 199 -8.88 -7.08 -10.56
CA PHE A 199 -9.04 -8.21 -11.47
C PHE A 199 -8.01 -9.30 -11.18
N VAL A 200 -8.32 -10.53 -11.60
CA VAL A 200 -7.35 -11.61 -11.66
C VAL A 200 -6.28 -11.25 -12.69
N GLN A 201 -5.01 -11.44 -12.35
CA GLN A 201 -3.91 -10.98 -13.20
C GLN A 201 -3.85 -11.80 -14.52
N PRO A 202 -3.98 -11.17 -15.69
CA PRO A 202 -3.91 -11.85 -17.00
C PRO A 202 -2.47 -11.95 -17.51
N ASP A 203 -2.24 -12.81 -18.51
CA ASP A 203 -0.93 -12.92 -19.20
C ASP A 203 -0.68 -11.82 -20.26
N LYS A 204 -1.72 -11.17 -20.78
CA LYS A 204 -1.60 -10.09 -21.78
C LYS A 204 -2.64 -8.99 -21.54
N GLN A 205 -2.21 -7.72 -21.54
CA GLN A 205 -3.11 -6.55 -21.47
C GLN A 205 -4.02 -6.38 -22.71
N LYS A 206 -3.80 -7.13 -23.80
CA LYS A 206 -4.43 -6.91 -25.12
C LYS A 206 -5.69 -7.75 -25.38
N GLU A 207 -6.13 -8.59 -24.45
CA GLU A 207 -7.42 -9.27 -24.62
C GLU A 207 -8.52 -8.26 -24.23
N GLY A 208 -9.38 -7.91 -25.20
CA GLY A 208 -10.43 -6.93 -25.01
C GLY A 208 -11.29 -7.24 -23.79
N LEU A 209 -11.91 -6.19 -23.23
CA LEU A 209 -12.80 -6.22 -22.04
C LEU A 209 -13.88 -7.33 -22.07
N SER A 210 -14.13 -7.96 -23.23
CA SER A 210 -15.07 -9.06 -23.44
C SER A 210 -14.64 -10.44 -22.93
N HIS A 211 -13.37 -10.68 -22.57
CA HIS A 211 -12.89 -11.99 -22.11
C HIS A 211 -12.52 -12.06 -20.62
N TRP A 212 -12.72 -10.97 -19.88
CA TRP A 212 -12.35 -10.87 -18.48
C TRP A 212 -13.42 -11.52 -17.59
N HIS A 213 -13.04 -12.56 -16.86
CA HIS A 213 -13.91 -13.18 -15.88
C HIS A 213 -13.84 -12.37 -14.57
N LEU A 214 -15.00 -11.87 -14.10
CA LEU A 214 -15.15 -11.30 -12.77
C LEU A 214 -14.89 -12.40 -11.73
N GLY A 215 -13.64 -12.52 -11.28
CA GLY A 215 -13.31 -13.24 -10.05
C GLY A 215 -13.85 -12.46 -8.85
N GLU A 216 -14.23 -13.16 -7.77
CA GLU A 216 -14.87 -12.63 -6.56
C GLU A 216 -14.44 -11.19 -6.22
N THR A 217 -15.36 -10.26 -6.48
CA THR A 217 -15.07 -8.85 -6.67
C THR A 217 -15.00 -8.11 -5.35
N LEU A 218 -13.82 -7.61 -4.96
CA LEU A 218 -13.73 -6.49 -4.02
C LEU A 218 -13.96 -5.20 -4.82
N LEU A 219 -15.21 -4.74 -4.86
CA LEU A 219 -15.60 -3.52 -5.57
C LEU A 219 -15.37 -2.32 -4.62
N LEU A 220 -14.23 -1.63 -4.75
CA LEU A 220 -14.03 -0.32 -4.11
C LEU A 220 -14.79 0.74 -4.92
N LEU A 221 -16.10 0.87 -4.67
CA LEU A 221 -16.90 1.96 -5.22
C LEU A 221 -16.56 3.26 -4.47
N TYR A 222 -15.90 4.19 -5.16
CA TYR A 222 -15.73 5.55 -4.66
C TYR A 222 -17.00 6.35 -4.97
N GLY A 223 -17.95 6.38 -4.02
CA GLY A 223 -19.16 7.17 -4.12
C GLY A 223 -19.01 8.53 -3.44
N ILE A 224 -18.71 9.59 -4.20
CA ILE A 224 -19.00 10.97 -3.76
C ILE A 224 -20.50 11.17 -3.98
N VAL A 225 -21.32 10.82 -2.99
CA VAL A 225 -22.72 11.27 -2.94
C VAL A 225 -22.71 12.71 -2.45
N GLN A 226 -22.64 13.65 -3.38
CA GLN A 226 -22.89 15.06 -3.11
C GLN A 226 -24.37 15.35 -3.38
N SER A 227 -25.23 15.04 -2.41
CA SER A 227 -26.55 15.68 -2.29
C SER A 227 -27.13 15.38 -0.91
N GLU A 228 -27.27 16.45 -0.13
CA GLU A 228 -28.21 16.58 0.99
C GLU A 228 -28.21 15.46 2.04
N LEU A 229 -27.24 15.49 2.97
CA LEU A 229 -27.43 15.24 4.40
C LEU A 229 -26.09 15.43 5.11
N SER A 230 -26.13 16.15 6.23
CA SER A 230 -24.98 16.44 7.08
C SER A 230 -24.35 15.14 7.62
N LEU A 231 -23.01 15.06 7.51
CA LEU A 231 -22.07 14.01 7.94
C LEU A 231 -21.73 12.94 6.87
N PRO A 232 -20.48 12.92 6.35
CA PRO A 232 -20.03 11.84 5.46
C PRO A 232 -19.83 10.56 6.26
N LYS A 233 -20.67 9.55 6.01
CA LYS A 233 -20.45 8.16 6.44
C LYS A 233 -19.78 7.39 5.30
N LEU A 234 -18.57 6.89 5.55
CA LEU A 234 -17.82 6.03 4.65
C LEU A 234 -18.41 4.61 4.69
N TYR A 235 -18.90 4.10 3.56
CA TYR A 235 -19.35 2.71 3.44
C TYR A 235 -18.35 1.91 2.60
N ILE A 236 -17.62 0.99 3.22
CA ILE A 236 -16.80 -0.02 2.54
C ILE A 236 -17.70 -1.25 2.36
N LEU A 237 -18.20 -1.48 1.15
CA LEU A 237 -18.98 -2.67 0.82
C LEU A 237 -18.03 -3.83 0.52
N ASN A 238 -17.92 -4.75 1.48
CA ASN A 238 -17.22 -6.01 1.32
C ASN A 238 -18.22 -7.05 0.77
N PHE A 239 -18.18 -7.34 -0.53
CA PHE A 239 -18.96 -8.45 -1.09
C PHE A 239 -18.15 -9.75 -0.95
N CYS A 240 -18.45 -10.52 0.09
CA CYS A 240 -18.03 -11.92 0.22
C CYS A 240 -19.18 -12.77 0.77
N SER A 241 -19.40 -13.89 0.09
CA SER A 241 -20.36 -14.98 0.34
C SER A 241 -21.85 -14.67 0.10
N GLY A 242 -22.49 -15.55 -0.66
CA GLY A 242 -23.95 -15.63 -0.82
C GLY A 242 -24.69 -16.10 0.43
N ASP A 243 -24.05 -16.05 1.60
CA ASP A 243 -24.66 -16.31 2.89
C ASP A 243 -24.66 -15.02 3.71
N LYS A 244 -25.84 -14.62 4.18
CA LYS A 244 -26.02 -13.47 5.07
C LYS A 244 -25.38 -13.77 6.42
N VAL A 245 -24.07 -13.57 6.56
CA VAL A 245 -23.41 -13.56 7.87
C VAL A 245 -23.32 -12.12 8.35
N PRO A 246 -24.07 -11.70 9.38
CA PRO A 246 -23.92 -10.38 9.95
C PRO A 246 -22.54 -10.27 10.60
N PHE A 247 -21.77 -9.27 10.17
CA PHE A 247 -20.47 -8.92 10.76
C PHE A 247 -20.70 -8.49 12.21
N ARG A 248 -20.40 -9.39 13.16
CA ARG A 248 -20.40 -9.10 14.60
C ARG A 248 -19.02 -8.54 14.94
N LEU A 249 -18.95 -7.23 15.23
CA LEU A 249 -17.80 -6.64 15.90
C LEU A 249 -17.47 -7.48 17.13
N LEU A 250 -16.27 -8.05 17.21
CA LEU A 250 -15.67 -8.42 18.50
C LEU A 250 -15.11 -7.16 19.15
N LEU A 251 -16.02 -6.29 19.57
CA LEU A 251 -15.86 -5.40 20.70
C LEU A 251 -17.15 -5.60 21.51
N ASP A 252 -17.03 -6.31 22.63
CA ASP A 252 -18.14 -6.52 23.56
C ASP A 252 -18.67 -5.14 24.02
N PRO A 253 -19.95 -4.80 23.77
CA PRO A 253 -20.52 -3.50 24.14
C PRO A 253 -20.77 -3.34 25.65
N HIS A 254 -20.46 -4.34 26.48
CA HIS A 254 -20.70 -4.28 27.93
C HIS A 254 -19.49 -3.84 28.77
N ILE A 255 -18.37 -3.48 28.16
CA ILE A 255 -17.21 -2.92 28.86
C ILE A 255 -16.93 -1.54 28.26
N VAL A 256 -16.94 -0.52 29.12
CA VAL A 256 -16.80 0.93 28.82
C VAL A 256 -18.11 1.64 28.48
N GLN A 257 -18.96 1.83 29.50
CA GLN A 257 -19.76 3.06 29.55
C GLN A 257 -18.85 4.22 29.98
N PRO A 258 -18.85 5.36 29.27
CA PRO A 258 -18.22 6.58 29.76
C PRO A 258 -19.03 7.11 30.93
N LYS A 259 -18.41 7.20 32.13
CA LYS A 259 -18.97 7.98 33.24
C LYS A 259 -19.01 9.44 32.82
N THR A 260 -20.21 9.95 32.56
CA THR A 260 -20.49 11.38 32.45
C THR A 260 -20.05 12.07 33.73
N ARG A 261 -19.12 13.02 33.62
CA ARG A 261 -18.70 13.90 34.70
C ARG A 261 -19.69 15.08 34.71
N GLU A 262 -20.57 15.10 35.70
CA GLU A 262 -21.45 16.24 35.97
C GLU A 262 -20.61 17.51 36.17
N GLN A 263 -20.95 18.56 35.43
CA GLN A 263 -20.51 19.92 35.71
C GLN A 263 -21.26 20.42 36.96
N LYS A 264 -20.49 20.90 37.94
CA LYS A 264 -20.96 21.77 39.03
C LYS A 264 -21.05 23.21 38.54
#